data_AF-A0A428WY10-F1
#
_entry.id   AF-A0A428WY10-F1
#
_cell.length_a   1.000
_cell.length_b   1.000
_cell.length_c   1.000
_cell.angle_alpha   90.00
_cell.angle_beta   90.00
_cell.angle_gamma   90.00
#
_symmetry.space_group_name_H-M   'P 1'
#
loop_
_entity.id
_entity.type
_entity.pdbx_description
1 polymer ?
#
loop_
_entity_poly.entity_id
_entity_poly.type
_entity_poly.pdbx_seq_one_letter_code
_entity_poly.pdbx_strand_id
1 'polypeptide(L)'
;MSGDQIVRDCAVRVRLGATVFRPAGRRQRWRIEAGPWRADGASEKAATDALADGLQKFLTHYRTPTVLSFRGFTAVLSLDLADGDQTMVWTERVVDPGGLVSYSGVGADSWEQVEARARCNLAQRSTDWFDDSSVHEAAAYLTVSPGPDDWSGPDALYRYAAWQRAAQAAMAAGRDNWHEWATEHWAQFAVARAVPAEPTGSDT
;
A
#
# COMPACT_ATOMS: atom_id res chain seq x y z
N MET A 1 30.27 -16.75 -12.74
CA MET A 1 29.66 -18.09 -12.78
C MET A 1 28.24 -17.96 -12.25
N SER A 2 27.26 -17.94 -13.14
CA SER A 2 25.84 -17.86 -12.78
C SER A 2 25.37 -19.28 -12.47
N GLY A 3 25.00 -19.55 -11.22
CA GLY A 3 24.39 -20.82 -10.86
C GLY A 3 22.97 -20.85 -11.40
N ASP A 4 22.68 -21.76 -12.32
CA ASP A 4 21.31 -22.06 -12.75
C ASP A 4 20.46 -22.45 -11.54
N GLN A 5 19.55 -21.58 -11.15
CA GLN A 5 18.58 -21.87 -10.11
C GLN A 5 17.46 -22.70 -10.74
N ILE A 6 17.50 -24.02 -10.57
CA ILE A 6 16.43 -24.91 -11.03
C ILE A 6 15.21 -24.67 -10.13
N VAL A 7 14.27 -23.84 -10.59
CA VAL A 7 12.94 -23.73 -9.98
C VAL A 7 12.15 -24.98 -10.35
N ARG A 8 11.78 -25.79 -9.37
CA ARG A 8 10.88 -26.94 -9.56
C ARG A 8 9.51 -26.59 -8.99
N ASP A 9 8.55 -26.38 -9.88
CA ASP A 9 7.15 -26.22 -9.48
C ASP A 9 6.63 -27.57 -8.96
N CYS A 10 6.23 -27.61 -7.69
CA CYS A 10 5.60 -28.77 -7.07
C CYS A 10 4.20 -28.37 -6.59
N ALA A 11 3.17 -29.04 -7.11
CA ALA A 11 1.80 -28.85 -6.63
C ALA A 11 1.65 -29.48 -5.23
N VAL A 12 1.56 -28.64 -4.20
CA VAL A 12 1.30 -29.07 -2.82
C VAL A 12 -0.20 -29.07 -2.57
N ARG A 13 -0.75 -30.20 -2.09
CA ARG A 13 -2.14 -30.28 -1.64
C ARG A 13 -2.21 -30.08 -0.13
N VAL A 14 -2.76 -28.95 0.30
CA VAL A 14 -3.02 -28.65 1.71
C VAL A 14 -4.48 -28.99 2.04
N ARG A 15 -4.71 -29.72 3.13
CA ARG A 15 -6.07 -29.97 3.65
C ARG A 15 -6.30 -29.05 4.84
N LEU A 16 -7.34 -28.23 4.78
CA LEU A 16 -7.77 -27.38 5.89
C LEU A 16 -8.88 -28.09 6.67
N GLY A 17 -8.73 -28.13 7.99
CA GLY A 17 -9.84 -28.49 8.87
C GLY A 17 -10.83 -27.34 8.91
N ALA A 18 -12.12 -27.63 8.77
CA ALA A 18 -13.18 -26.64 8.84
C ALA A 18 -14.27 -27.06 9.80
N THR A 19 -14.90 -26.07 10.45
CA THR A 19 -16.05 -26.26 11.33
C THR A 19 -17.30 -25.79 10.62
N VAL A 20 -18.32 -26.64 10.58
CA VAL A 20 -19.63 -26.31 10.01
C VAL A 20 -20.58 -25.95 11.14
N PHE A 21 -21.27 -24.83 10.99
CA PHE A 21 -22.28 -24.34 11.93
C PHE A 21 -23.60 -24.04 11.21
N ARG A 22 -24.70 -24.30 11.91
CA ARG A 22 -26.04 -23.85 11.51
C ARG A 22 -26.76 -23.27 12.73
N PRO A 23 -27.04 -21.95 12.77
CA PRO A 23 -27.82 -21.37 13.85
C PRO A 23 -29.24 -21.97 13.89
N ALA A 24 -29.79 -22.11 15.09
CA ALA A 24 -31.16 -22.60 15.26
C ALA A 24 -32.18 -21.59 14.68
N GLY A 25 -33.22 -22.10 14.01
CA GLY A 25 -34.31 -21.29 13.45
C GLY A 25 -34.64 -21.58 11.99
N ARG A 26 -35.79 -21.06 11.51
CA ARG A 26 -36.17 -21.17 10.10
C ARG A 26 -35.35 -20.18 9.25
N ARG A 27 -35.01 -20.58 8.02
CA ARG A 27 -34.28 -19.78 7.03
C ARG A 27 -32.87 -19.31 7.45
N GLN A 28 -32.27 -19.96 8.44
CA GLN A 28 -30.88 -19.70 8.82
C GLN A 28 -29.91 -20.25 7.78
N ARG A 29 -28.86 -19.47 7.49
CA ARG A 29 -27.77 -19.86 6.59
C ARG A 29 -26.84 -20.83 7.30
N TRP A 30 -26.22 -21.70 6.52
CA TRP A 30 -25.08 -22.51 6.96
C TRP A 30 -23.83 -21.65 6.96
N ARG A 31 -22.96 -21.84 7.94
CA ARG A 31 -21.65 -21.20 8.03
C ARG A 31 -20.57 -22.26 8.07
N ILE A 32 -19.47 -22.02 7.37
CA ILE A 32 -18.26 -22.83 7.47
C ILE A 32 -17.08 -21.93 7.79
N GLU A 33 -16.27 -22.34 8.76
CA GLU A 33 -15.11 -21.60 9.26
C GLU A 33 -13.85 -22.47 9.21
N ALA A 34 -12.73 -21.93 8.71
CA ALA A 34 -11.42 -22.56 8.69
C ALA A 34 -10.37 -21.54 9.15
N GLY A 35 -10.00 -21.57 10.43
CA GLY A 35 -9.16 -20.52 11.02
C GLY A 35 -9.87 -19.16 11.00
N PRO A 36 -9.26 -18.08 10.47
CA PRO A 36 -9.92 -16.78 10.37
C PRO A 36 -10.91 -16.69 9.19
N TRP A 37 -10.93 -17.67 8.28
CA TRP A 37 -11.75 -17.62 7.08
C TRP A 37 -13.13 -18.21 7.30
N ARG A 38 -14.17 -17.55 6.79
CA ARG A 38 -15.54 -18.05 6.89
C ARG A 38 -16.41 -17.73 5.69
N ALA A 39 -17.35 -18.60 5.36
CA ALA A 39 -18.38 -18.35 4.35
C ALA A 39 -19.77 -18.78 4.85
N ASP A 40 -20.80 -18.05 4.41
CA ASP A 40 -22.20 -18.38 4.65
C ASP A 40 -22.89 -18.86 3.35
N GLY A 41 -23.79 -19.83 3.45
CA GLY A 41 -24.49 -20.42 2.31
C GLY A 41 -25.91 -20.91 2.65
N ALA A 42 -26.75 -21.12 1.62
CA ALA A 42 -28.10 -21.65 1.82
C ALA A 42 -28.11 -23.14 2.23
N SER A 43 -27.04 -23.86 1.95
CA SER A 43 -26.78 -25.25 2.33
C SER A 43 -25.34 -25.40 2.81
N GLU A 44 -25.03 -26.50 3.51
CA GLU A 44 -23.66 -26.86 3.88
C GLU A 44 -22.74 -26.83 2.66
N LYS A 45 -23.13 -27.53 1.59
CA LYS A 45 -22.37 -27.55 0.33
C LYS A 45 -22.14 -26.15 -0.23
N ALA A 46 -23.17 -25.29 -0.27
CA ALA A 46 -23.02 -23.95 -0.80
C ALA A 46 -22.04 -23.10 0.03
N ALA A 47 -22.03 -23.27 1.36
CA ALA A 47 -21.06 -22.61 2.22
C ALA A 47 -19.63 -23.19 2.02
N THR A 48 -19.50 -24.50 1.81
CA THR A 48 -18.21 -25.16 1.50
C THR A 48 -17.64 -24.66 0.19
N ASP A 49 -18.46 -24.68 -0.86
CA ASP A 49 -18.06 -24.26 -2.20
C ASP A 49 -17.68 -22.76 -2.18
N ALA A 50 -18.43 -21.91 -1.47
CA ALA A 50 -18.11 -20.50 -1.31
C ALA A 50 -16.79 -20.25 -0.57
N LEU A 51 -16.50 -21.00 0.50
CA LEU A 51 -15.22 -20.91 1.20
C LEU A 51 -14.06 -21.41 0.31
N ALA A 52 -14.25 -22.52 -0.39
CA ALA A 52 -13.25 -23.08 -1.30
C ALA A 52 -12.93 -22.11 -2.44
N ASP A 53 -13.95 -21.50 -3.06
CA ASP A 53 -13.80 -20.50 -4.12
C ASP A 53 -13.07 -19.25 -3.62
N GLY A 54 -13.44 -18.76 -2.41
CA GLY A 54 -12.77 -17.62 -1.77
C GLY A 54 -11.29 -17.89 -1.51
N LEU A 55 -10.97 -19.06 -0.94
CA LEU A 55 -9.59 -19.48 -0.69
C LEU A 55 -8.79 -19.69 -1.99
N GLN A 56 -9.41 -20.26 -3.02
CA GLN A 56 -8.73 -20.45 -4.31
C GLN A 56 -8.41 -19.10 -4.97
N LYS A 57 -9.33 -18.13 -4.92
CA LYS A 57 -9.08 -16.76 -5.38
C LYS A 57 -7.94 -16.13 -4.57
N PHE A 58 -8.01 -16.19 -3.25
CA PHE A 58 -6.95 -15.69 -2.37
C PHE A 58 -5.58 -16.28 -2.73
N LEU A 59 -5.47 -17.60 -2.84
CA LEU A 59 -4.22 -18.29 -3.17
C LEU A 59 -3.68 -17.93 -4.56
N THR A 60 -4.56 -17.59 -5.50
CA THR A 60 -4.14 -17.13 -6.84
C THR A 60 -3.45 -15.77 -6.79
N HIS A 61 -3.85 -14.91 -5.85
CA HIS A 61 -3.31 -13.56 -5.69
C HIS A 61 -2.31 -13.43 -4.51
N TYR A 62 -2.20 -14.46 -3.68
CA TYR A 62 -1.37 -14.45 -2.49
C TYR A 62 0.10 -14.29 -2.84
N ARG A 63 0.71 -13.27 -2.23
CA ARG A 63 2.16 -13.12 -2.13
C ARG A 63 2.53 -13.08 -0.65
N THR A 64 3.73 -13.57 -0.33
CA THR A 64 4.31 -13.40 1.00
C THR A 64 4.26 -11.91 1.38
N PRO A 65 3.93 -11.55 2.63
CA PRO A 65 3.87 -10.15 3.03
C PRO A 65 5.17 -9.40 2.69
N THR A 66 5.04 -8.24 2.04
CA THR A 66 6.19 -7.39 1.73
C THR A 66 6.39 -6.38 2.84
N VAL A 67 7.64 -6.25 3.27
CA VAL A 67 8.06 -5.23 4.23
C VAL A 67 8.80 -4.14 3.48
N LEU A 68 8.26 -2.94 3.53
CA LEU A 68 8.88 -1.73 3.01
C LEU A 68 9.40 -0.91 4.18
N SER A 69 10.52 -0.22 4.00
CA SER A 69 11.05 0.69 5.00
C SER A 69 11.61 1.94 4.36
N PHE A 70 11.36 3.08 5.00
CA PHE A 70 11.89 4.37 4.58
C PHE A 70 11.98 5.30 5.80
N ARG A 71 13.17 5.86 6.04
CA ARG A 71 13.45 6.82 7.13
C ARG A 71 12.88 6.42 8.50
N GLY A 72 13.07 5.16 8.87
CA GLY A 72 12.64 4.60 10.16
C GLY A 72 11.16 4.23 10.24
N PHE A 73 10.35 4.55 9.23
CA PHE A 73 9.00 4.01 9.10
C PHE A 73 9.05 2.65 8.40
N THR A 74 8.18 1.74 8.81
CA THR A 74 8.04 0.41 8.20
C THR A 74 6.59 0.17 7.81
N ALA A 75 6.34 -0.18 6.55
CA ALA A 75 5.03 -0.66 6.10
C ALA A 75 5.08 -2.16 5.85
N VAL A 76 4.11 -2.90 6.39
CA VAL A 76 3.89 -4.31 6.09
C VAL A 76 2.64 -4.41 5.23
N LEU A 77 2.79 -5.00 4.05
CA LEU A 77 1.73 -5.21 3.08
C LEU A 77 1.35 -6.67 3.05
N SER A 78 0.06 -6.95 3.23
CA SER A 78 -0.48 -8.31 3.19
C SER A 78 -1.82 -8.36 2.47
N LEU A 79 -2.09 -9.46 1.79
CA LEU A 79 -3.43 -9.80 1.35
C LEU A 79 -4.14 -10.56 2.47
N ASP A 80 -5.40 -10.23 2.70
CA ASP A 80 -6.29 -10.99 3.57
C ASP A 80 -7.65 -11.22 2.89
N LEU A 81 -8.46 -12.11 3.45
CA LEU A 81 -9.87 -12.27 3.12
C LEU A 81 -10.72 -11.55 4.17
N ALA A 82 -11.59 -10.65 3.72
CA ALA A 82 -12.52 -9.94 4.59
C ALA A 82 -13.46 -10.91 5.32
N ASP A 83 -13.79 -10.54 6.54
CA ASP A 83 -14.59 -11.37 7.43
C ASP A 83 -16.05 -11.49 6.96
N GLY A 84 -16.41 -12.64 6.37
CA GLY A 84 -17.79 -13.02 6.08
C GLY A 84 -18.26 -12.91 4.63
N ASP A 85 -17.52 -12.25 3.74
CA ASP A 85 -17.90 -12.13 2.32
C ASP A 85 -16.83 -12.64 1.34
N GLN A 86 -15.67 -13.09 1.85
CA GLN A 86 -14.55 -13.60 1.05
C GLN A 86 -14.00 -12.57 0.05
N THR A 87 -14.23 -11.29 0.28
CA THR A 87 -13.64 -10.22 -0.51
C THR A 87 -12.15 -10.14 -0.16
N MET A 88 -11.28 -10.17 -1.17
CA MET A 88 -9.86 -9.93 -0.96
C MET A 88 -9.63 -8.48 -0.56
N VAL A 89 -8.92 -8.27 0.55
CA VAL A 89 -8.57 -6.94 1.04
C VAL A 89 -7.07 -6.85 1.19
N TRP A 90 -6.48 -5.84 0.57
CA TRP A 90 -5.10 -5.49 0.83
C TRP A 90 -5.02 -4.72 2.13
N THR A 91 -4.05 -5.08 2.96
CA THR A 91 -3.86 -4.52 4.28
C THR A 91 -2.49 -3.87 4.32
N GLU A 92 -2.47 -2.65 4.83
CA GLU A 92 -1.25 -1.88 5.06
C GLU A 92 -1.16 -1.62 6.56
N ARG A 93 -0.07 -2.09 7.16
CA ARG A 93 0.27 -1.79 8.55
C ARG A 93 1.54 -0.97 8.57
N VAL A 94 1.44 0.30 8.95
CA VAL A 94 2.60 1.19 9.09
C VAL A 94 2.97 1.33 10.56
N VAL A 95 4.23 1.09 10.86
CA VAL A 95 4.87 1.32 12.17
C VAL A 95 5.74 2.55 12.04
N ASP A 96 5.52 3.55 12.88
CA ASP A 96 6.37 4.73 12.94
C ASP A 96 7.63 4.49 13.81
N PRO A 97 8.63 5.39 13.76
CA PRO A 97 9.83 5.26 14.58
C PRO A 97 9.57 5.27 16.10
N GLY A 98 8.43 5.80 16.53
CA GLY A 98 8.00 5.82 17.93
C GLY A 98 7.28 4.54 18.37
N GLY A 99 7.03 3.60 17.45
CA GLY A 99 6.34 2.33 17.69
C GLY A 99 4.82 2.42 17.57
N LEU A 100 4.24 3.56 17.21
CA LEU A 100 2.81 3.67 16.94
C LEU A 100 2.47 2.93 15.65
N VAL A 101 1.36 2.21 15.68
CA VAL A 101 0.90 1.39 14.56
C VAL A 101 -0.39 1.98 14.00
N SER A 102 -0.41 2.22 12.69
CA SER A 102 -1.61 2.54 11.92
C SER A 102 -1.95 1.40 10.97
N TYR A 103 -3.24 1.09 10.86
CA TYR A 103 -3.77 0.03 10.01
C TYR A 103 -4.77 0.59 9.01
N SER A 104 -4.60 0.23 7.73
CA SER A 104 -5.46 0.66 6.62
C SER A 104 -5.81 -0.53 5.73
N GLY A 105 -7.09 -0.62 5.35
CA GLY A 105 -7.51 -1.40 4.19
C GLY A 105 -7.28 -0.60 2.91
N VAL A 106 -6.74 -1.24 1.88
CA VAL A 106 -6.37 -0.59 0.63
C VAL A 106 -7.20 -1.17 -0.51
N GLY A 107 -8.00 -0.33 -1.16
CA GLY A 107 -8.58 -0.66 -2.46
C GLY A 107 -7.49 -0.58 -3.53
N ALA A 108 -7.20 -1.71 -4.17
CA ALA A 108 -6.23 -1.82 -5.26
C ALA A 108 -6.51 -3.07 -6.09
N ASP A 109 -6.23 -2.98 -7.39
CA ASP A 109 -6.50 -4.07 -8.33
C ASP A 109 -5.29 -5.00 -8.52
N SER A 110 -4.11 -4.59 -8.06
CA SER A 110 -2.88 -5.37 -8.16
C SER A 110 -1.92 -5.15 -7.00
N TRP A 111 -0.95 -6.06 -6.83
CA TRP A 111 0.10 -5.94 -5.84
C TRP A 111 0.97 -4.69 -6.08
N GLU A 112 1.28 -4.42 -7.34
CA GLU A 112 2.13 -3.30 -7.75
C GLU A 112 1.47 -1.96 -7.38
N GLN A 113 0.14 -1.87 -7.49
CA GLN A 113 -0.61 -0.70 -7.01
C GLN A 113 -0.54 -0.53 -5.50
N VAL A 114 -0.71 -1.62 -4.73
CA VAL A 114 -0.62 -1.59 -3.27
C VAL A 114 0.77 -1.17 -2.82
N GLU A 115 1.81 -1.73 -3.44
CA GLU A 115 3.19 -1.42 -3.13
C GLU A 115 3.51 0.05 -3.45
N ALA A 116 3.14 0.54 -4.64
CA ALA A 116 3.36 1.94 -5.02
C ALA A 116 2.64 2.90 -4.07
N ARG A 117 1.38 2.60 -3.70
CA ARG A 117 0.62 3.39 -2.73
C ARG A 117 1.28 3.40 -1.35
N ALA A 118 1.75 2.25 -0.88
CA ALA A 118 2.43 2.16 0.41
C ALA A 118 3.76 2.91 0.44
N ARG A 119 4.54 2.83 -0.66
CA ARG A 119 5.76 3.64 -0.82
C ARG A 119 5.42 5.13 -0.78
N CYS A 120 4.38 5.55 -1.49
CA CYS A 120 3.90 6.93 -1.47
C CYS A 120 3.48 7.36 -0.06
N ASN A 121 2.72 6.53 0.66
CA ASN A 121 2.32 6.79 2.05
C ASN A 121 3.54 6.93 2.98
N LEU A 122 4.49 6.00 2.91
CA LEU A 122 5.74 6.07 3.67
C LEU A 122 6.54 7.34 3.36
N ALA A 123 6.68 7.68 2.08
CA ALA A 123 7.34 8.90 1.65
C ALA A 123 6.64 10.14 2.23
N GLN A 124 5.32 10.26 2.06
CA GLN A 124 4.57 11.42 2.57
C GLN A 124 4.66 11.57 4.10
N ARG A 125 4.60 10.48 4.85
CA ARG A 125 4.63 10.52 6.32
C ARG A 125 6.00 10.85 6.91
N SER A 126 7.07 10.52 6.19
CA SER A 126 8.45 10.67 6.66
C SER A 126 9.19 11.85 6.04
N THR A 127 8.57 12.53 5.07
CA THR A 127 9.15 13.72 4.44
C THR A 127 8.93 14.91 5.36
N ASP A 128 10.02 15.51 5.83
CA ASP A 128 10.01 16.92 6.21
C ASP A 128 9.85 17.75 4.94
N TRP A 129 8.69 18.40 4.79
CA TRP A 129 8.33 19.18 3.61
C TRP A 129 9.09 20.50 3.47
N PHE A 130 9.76 20.94 4.54
CA PHE A 130 10.49 22.21 4.58
C PHE A 130 12.00 22.03 4.40
N ASP A 131 12.48 20.79 4.36
CA ASP A 131 13.86 20.43 4.03
C ASP A 131 13.94 19.87 2.59
N ASP A 132 14.71 20.53 1.73
CA ASP A 132 14.89 20.13 0.32
C ASP A 132 15.52 18.74 0.20
N SER A 133 16.51 18.43 1.05
CA SER A 133 17.18 17.12 1.01
C SER A 133 16.21 15.99 1.33
N SER A 134 15.31 16.24 2.29
CA SER A 134 14.21 15.37 2.64
C SER A 134 13.24 15.10 1.49
N VAL A 135 12.85 16.15 0.77
CA VAL A 135 11.98 16.00 -0.41
C VAL A 135 12.70 15.22 -1.53
N HIS A 136 14.00 15.47 -1.75
CA HIS A 136 14.78 14.76 -2.77
C HIS A 136 14.93 13.27 -2.47
N GLU A 137 15.24 12.91 -1.23
CA GLU A 137 15.35 11.50 -0.83
C GLU A 137 14.01 10.76 -0.97
N ALA A 138 12.91 11.40 -0.57
CA ALA A 138 11.58 10.83 -0.74
C ALA A 138 11.20 10.67 -2.22
N ALA A 139 11.53 11.65 -3.07
CA ALA A 139 11.34 11.55 -4.50
C ALA A 139 12.15 10.41 -5.13
N ALA A 140 13.41 10.23 -4.71
CA ALA A 140 14.26 9.13 -5.15
C ALA A 140 13.79 7.76 -4.65
N TYR A 141 13.13 7.71 -3.49
CA TYR A 141 12.52 6.47 -3.00
C TYR A 141 11.36 5.99 -3.87
N LEU A 142 10.60 6.93 -4.47
CA LEU A 142 9.44 6.63 -5.31
C LEU A 142 9.80 6.27 -6.76
N THR A 143 11.00 6.62 -7.27
CA THR A 143 11.43 6.21 -8.61
C THR A 143 11.69 4.70 -8.75
N VAL A 144 11.89 3.98 -7.65
CA VAL A 144 12.14 2.52 -7.64
C VAL A 144 10.90 1.72 -8.05
N SER A 145 9.70 2.28 -7.90
CA SER A 145 8.44 1.67 -8.34
C SER A 145 7.46 2.78 -8.66
N PRO A 146 7.53 3.34 -9.89
CA PRO A 146 6.58 4.36 -10.29
C PRO A 146 5.18 3.75 -10.23
N GLY A 147 4.31 4.33 -9.41
CA GLY A 147 2.91 3.95 -9.40
C GLY A 147 2.26 4.23 -10.76
N PRO A 148 1.11 3.60 -11.05
CA PRO A 148 0.43 3.78 -12.32
C PRO A 148 -0.14 5.19 -12.51
N ASP A 149 -0.26 5.97 -11.43
CA ASP A 149 -0.90 7.28 -11.42
C ASP A 149 0.07 8.41 -11.04
N ASP A 150 -0.09 9.55 -11.71
CA ASP A 150 0.66 10.81 -11.50
C ASP A 150 0.65 11.33 -10.05
N TRP A 151 -0.30 10.87 -9.22
CA TRP A 151 -0.47 11.26 -7.82
C TRP A 151 0.46 10.52 -6.85
N SER A 152 1.05 9.40 -7.28
CA SER A 152 1.87 8.52 -6.45
C SER A 152 3.37 8.59 -6.78
N GLY A 153 3.74 9.44 -7.75
CA GLY A 153 5.10 9.55 -8.23
C GLY A 153 5.93 10.66 -7.56
N PRO A 154 7.24 10.73 -7.88
CA PRO A 154 8.16 11.76 -7.39
C PRO A 154 7.65 13.19 -7.61
N ASP A 155 7.00 13.45 -8.75
CA ASP A 155 6.47 14.78 -9.09
C ASP A 155 5.37 15.25 -8.15
N ALA A 156 4.53 14.33 -7.67
CA ALA A 156 3.49 14.66 -6.70
C ALA A 156 4.09 15.12 -5.37
N LEU A 157 5.21 14.53 -4.93
CA LEU A 157 5.93 14.98 -3.72
C LEU A 157 6.46 16.40 -3.88
N TYR A 158 7.08 16.73 -5.01
CA TYR A 158 7.58 18.08 -5.26
C TYR A 158 6.46 19.13 -5.26
N ARG A 159 5.33 18.82 -5.91
CA ARG A 159 4.16 19.70 -5.92
C ARG A 159 3.60 19.87 -4.50
N TYR A 160 3.49 18.79 -3.75
CA TYR A 160 2.96 18.83 -2.39
C TYR A 160 3.88 19.56 -1.42
N ALA A 161 5.20 19.37 -1.52
CA ALA A 161 6.19 20.12 -0.73
C ALA A 161 6.07 21.64 -0.97
N ALA A 162 5.99 22.03 -2.24
CA ALA A 162 5.81 23.43 -2.62
C ALA A 162 4.47 24.00 -2.11
N TRP A 163 3.40 23.21 -2.16
CA TRP A 163 2.10 23.59 -1.60
C TRP A 163 2.16 23.76 -0.08
N GLN A 164 2.82 22.85 0.65
CA GLN A 164 3.00 22.94 2.11
C GLN A 164 3.75 24.22 2.52
N ARG A 165 4.80 24.58 1.76
CA ARG A 165 5.55 25.83 1.94
C ARG A 165 4.70 27.07 1.69
N ALA A 166 3.92 27.06 0.61
CA ALA A 166 3.00 28.14 0.29
C ALA A 166 1.91 28.30 1.36
N ALA A 167 1.36 27.19 1.85
CA ALA A 167 0.37 27.19 2.93
C ALA A 167 0.96 27.76 4.23
N GLN A 168 2.18 27.36 4.60
CA GLN A 168 2.87 27.90 5.77
C GLN A 168 3.10 29.42 5.63
N ALA A 169 3.55 29.89 4.47
CA ALA A 169 3.76 31.32 4.21
C ALA A 169 2.44 32.11 4.26
N ALA A 170 1.35 31.56 3.71
CA ALA A 170 0.03 32.18 3.75
C ALA A 170 -0.50 32.30 5.19
N MET A 171 -0.36 31.24 5.99
CA MET A 171 -0.74 31.24 7.41
C MET A 171 0.10 32.24 8.22
N ALA A 172 1.42 32.27 8.00
CA ALA A 172 2.32 33.22 8.67
C ALA A 172 1.99 34.69 8.32
N ALA A 173 1.47 34.94 7.11
CA ALA A 173 0.99 36.24 6.67
C ALA A 173 -0.43 36.59 7.19
N GLY A 174 -1.06 35.72 7.97
CA GLY A 174 -2.40 35.94 8.53
C GLY A 174 -3.53 35.85 7.50
N ARG A 175 -3.36 35.07 6.43
CA ARG A 175 -4.40 34.89 5.41
C ARG A 175 -5.44 33.86 5.85
N ASP A 176 -6.70 34.27 5.86
CA ASP A 176 -7.82 33.36 6.18
C ASP A 176 -8.08 32.34 5.06
N ASN A 177 -7.82 32.70 3.79
CA ASN A 177 -7.97 31.83 2.62
C ASN A 177 -6.69 31.08 2.26
N TRP A 178 -5.86 30.72 3.24
CA TRP A 178 -4.54 30.14 3.04
C TRP A 178 -4.52 28.91 2.13
N HIS A 179 -5.57 28.06 2.16
CA HIS A 179 -5.65 26.84 1.36
C HIS A 179 -5.79 27.12 -0.14
N GLU A 180 -6.72 27.99 -0.51
CA GLU A 180 -6.94 28.44 -1.88
C GLU A 180 -5.71 29.20 -2.39
N TRP A 181 -5.19 30.11 -1.56
CA TRP A 181 -3.98 30.87 -1.89
C TRP A 181 -2.78 29.95 -2.17
N ALA A 182 -2.53 28.96 -1.32
CA ALA A 182 -1.45 27.98 -1.52
C ALA A 182 -1.63 27.18 -2.81
N THR A 183 -2.87 26.84 -3.16
CA THR A 183 -3.20 26.11 -4.39
C THR A 183 -2.89 26.93 -5.65
N GLU A 184 -3.06 28.24 -5.59
CA GLU A 184 -2.73 29.15 -6.70
C GLU A 184 -1.24 29.52 -6.75
N HIS A 185 -0.56 29.59 -5.60
CA HIS A 185 0.77 30.20 -5.49
C HIS A 185 1.90 29.20 -5.20
N TRP A 186 1.62 27.89 -5.07
CA TRP A 186 2.63 26.87 -4.72
C TRP A 186 3.86 26.90 -5.63
N ALA A 187 3.71 27.22 -6.92
CA ALA A 187 4.82 27.24 -7.88
C ALA A 187 5.95 28.21 -7.47
N GLN A 188 5.63 29.27 -6.71
CA GLN A 188 6.61 30.24 -6.19
C GLN A 188 7.49 29.65 -5.07
N PHE A 189 7.06 28.53 -4.46
CA PHE A 189 7.72 27.84 -3.36
C PHE A 189 8.29 26.48 -3.81
N ALA A 190 8.51 26.30 -5.11
CA ALA A 190 9.02 25.07 -5.68
C ALA A 190 10.39 24.69 -5.10
N VAL A 191 10.57 23.40 -4.80
CA VAL A 191 11.87 22.82 -4.46
C VAL A 191 12.68 22.70 -5.75
N ALA A 192 13.89 23.26 -5.77
CA ALA A 192 14.77 23.17 -6.92
C ALA A 192 15.17 21.70 -7.15
N ARG A 193 14.86 21.15 -8.32
CA ARG A 193 15.24 19.76 -8.62
C ARG A 193 16.74 19.67 -8.87
N ALA A 194 17.40 18.71 -8.23
CA ALA A 194 18.75 18.34 -8.59
C ALA A 194 18.76 17.90 -10.07
N VAL A 195 19.47 18.65 -10.91
CA VAL A 195 19.76 18.23 -12.28
C VAL A 195 20.67 17.00 -12.18
N PRO A 196 20.33 15.85 -12.80
CA PRO A 196 21.23 14.72 -12.78
C PRO A 196 22.57 15.18 -13.37
N ALA A 197 23.66 14.96 -12.63
CA ALA A 197 24.99 15.24 -13.13
C ALA A 197 25.13 14.52 -14.49
N GLU A 198 25.44 15.27 -15.54
CA GLU A 198 25.83 14.67 -16.81
C GLU A 198 26.91 13.64 -16.49
N PRO A 199 26.84 12.42 -17.06
CA PRO A 199 27.93 11.47 -16.92
C PRO A 199 29.17 12.18 -17.45
N THR A 200 30.06 12.56 -16.54
CA THR A 200 31.38 13.07 -16.92
C THR A 200 31.97 11.99 -17.79
N GLY A 201 32.01 12.28 -19.09
CA GLY A 201 32.52 11.39 -20.10
C GLY A 201 33.85 10.87 -19.60
N SER A 202 33.98 9.54 -19.59
CA SER A 202 35.25 8.89 -19.32
C SER A 202 36.28 9.48 -20.29
N ASP A 203 37.16 10.32 -19.76
CA ASP A 203 38.40 10.70 -20.44
C ASP A 203 39.24 9.43 -20.60
N THR A 204 39.35 9.00 -21.86
CA THR A 204 40.45 8.26 -22.52
C THR A 204 41.13 7.11 -21.79
#